data_AF-A0A0Q4G6K2-F1
#
_entry.id   AF-A0A0Q4G6K2-F1
#
_cell.length_a   1.000
_cell.length_b   1.000
_cell.length_c   1.000
_cell.angle_alpha   90.00
_cell.angle_beta   90.00
_cell.angle_gamma   90.00
#
_symmetry.space_group_name_H-M   'P 1'
#
loop_
_entity.id
_entity.type
_entity.pdbx_description
1 polymer ?
#
loop_
_entity_poly.entity_id
_entity_poly.type
_entity_poly.pdbx_seq_one_letter_code
_entity_poly.pdbx_strand_id
1 'polypeptide(L)'
;MTAAYRLKGVGWFGGCVAVVLGFYLVSLQVAAERKKLEAVNGQIRFAERDIRALETEFDTRANLVQLERWNGDTLALSAPTAGQFVASESALAALDVNQIGNRGTIQTAQLLVPSMPVIAPVAAPAAVPAAVTNVGVQTAAVAAALKPVVIRASVQMPKSAEAAIVRAASTERLAAVAKVRPQAVAMLDRKLLSDTTLGSILNGARAEAGRLR
;
A
#
# COMPACT_ATOMS: atom_id res chain seq x y z
N MET A 1 -66.43 50.42 -2.06
CA MET A 1 -65.07 50.63 -2.61
C MET A 1 -63.96 50.57 -1.54
N THR A 2 -64.08 49.75 -0.49
CA THR A 2 -63.14 49.71 0.65
C THR A 2 -62.21 48.49 0.67
N ALA A 3 -62.55 47.41 -0.05
CA ALA A 3 -61.73 46.20 -0.10
C ALA A 3 -60.39 46.37 -0.87
N ALA A 4 -60.38 47.20 -1.92
CA ALA A 4 -59.20 47.41 -2.76
C ALA A 4 -58.02 48.06 -2.01
N TYR A 5 -58.29 48.94 -1.04
CA TYR A 5 -57.24 49.58 -0.23
C TYR A 5 -56.59 48.61 0.78
N ARG A 6 -57.30 47.58 1.24
CA ARG A 6 -56.78 46.58 2.19
C ARG A 6 -55.83 45.60 1.50
N LEU A 7 -56.12 45.23 0.25
CA LEU A 7 -55.24 44.40 -0.59
C LEU A 7 -53.89 45.09 -0.90
N LYS A 8 -53.91 46.43 -1.02
CA LYS A 8 -52.70 47.24 -1.25
C LYS A 8 -51.68 47.14 -0.09
N GLY A 9 -52.16 47.03 1.15
CA GLY A 9 -51.30 46.83 2.33
C GLY A 9 -50.68 45.43 2.40
N VAL A 10 -51.43 44.40 2.00
CA VAL A 10 -50.92 43.01 1.93
C VAL A 10 -49.80 42.88 0.90
N GLY A 11 -49.90 43.58 -0.24
CA GLY A 11 -48.84 43.61 -1.24
C GLY A 11 -47.52 44.21 -0.72
N TRP A 12 -47.59 45.32 0.02
CA TRP A 12 -46.41 45.94 0.64
C TRP A 12 -45.76 45.01 1.69
N PHE A 13 -46.58 44.39 2.54
CA PHE A 13 -46.12 43.40 3.51
C PHE A 13 -45.45 42.20 2.84
N GLY A 14 -46.06 41.64 1.79
CA GLY A 14 -45.49 40.54 1.02
C GLY A 14 -44.14 40.91 0.38
N GLY A 15 -43.99 42.14 -0.10
CA GLY A 15 -42.72 42.67 -0.60
C GLY A 15 -41.63 42.68 0.47
N CYS A 16 -41.93 43.20 1.67
CA CYS A 16 -40.98 43.17 2.80
C CYS A 16 -40.57 41.74 3.18
N VAL A 17 -41.53 40.81 3.26
CA VAL A 17 -41.26 39.40 3.56
C VAL A 17 -40.36 38.76 2.50
N ALA A 18 -40.62 39.02 1.22
CA ALA A 18 -39.81 38.50 0.13
C ALA A 18 -38.36 39.00 0.20
N VAL A 19 -38.15 40.27 0.55
CA VAL A 19 -36.80 40.83 0.73
C VAL A 19 -36.07 40.17 1.89
N VAL A 20 -36.72 40.03 3.06
CA VAL A 20 -36.13 39.35 4.23
C VAL A 20 -35.77 37.90 3.90
N LEU A 21 -36.65 37.19 3.20
CA LEU A 21 -36.38 35.82 2.77
C LEU A 21 -35.22 35.76 1.76
N GLY A 22 -35.13 36.73 0.85
CA GLY A 22 -34.00 36.86 -0.08
C GLY A 22 -32.66 36.99 0.65
N PHE A 23 -32.57 37.88 1.64
CA PHE A 23 -31.37 38.01 2.48
C PHE A 23 -31.03 36.72 3.24
N TYR A 24 -32.05 36.01 3.74
CA TYR A 24 -31.85 34.73 4.42
C TYR A 24 -31.26 33.67 3.48
N LEU A 25 -31.77 33.56 2.25
CA LEU A 25 -31.25 32.61 1.26
C LEU A 25 -29.79 32.88 0.91
N VAL A 26 -29.40 34.15 0.78
CA VAL A 26 -27.99 34.53 0.54
C VAL A 26 -27.10 34.12 1.72
N SER A 27 -27.54 34.33 2.97
CA SER A 27 -26.79 33.89 4.14
C SER A 27 -26.61 32.36 4.18
N LEU A 28 -27.66 31.62 3.79
CA LEU A 28 -27.61 30.16 3.74
C LEU A 28 -26.67 29.64 2.64
N GLN A 29 -26.60 30.33 1.49
CA GLN A 29 -25.64 30.02 0.42
C GLN A 29 -24.20 30.20 0.90
N VAL A 30 -23.90 31.30 1.59
CA VAL A 30 -22.56 31.53 2.17
C VAL A 30 -22.19 30.41 3.15
N ALA A 31 -23.13 29.94 3.96
CA ALA A 31 -22.90 28.81 4.86
C ALA A 31 -22.63 27.50 4.08
N ALA A 32 -23.36 27.25 3.00
CA ALA A 32 -23.15 26.09 2.13
C ALA A 32 -21.78 26.14 1.43
N GLU A 33 -21.36 27.31 0.95
CA GLU A 33 -20.05 27.52 0.35
C GLU A 33 -18.91 27.29 1.35
N ARG A 34 -19.03 27.80 2.58
CA ARG A 34 -18.04 27.54 3.64
C ARG A 34 -17.87 26.05 3.92
N LYS A 35 -18.97 25.30 3.99
CA LYS A 35 -18.91 23.83 4.16
C LYS A 35 -18.24 23.14 2.97
N LYS A 36 -18.49 23.61 1.74
CA LYS A 36 -17.83 23.07 0.54
C LYS A 36 -16.32 23.34 0.57
N LEU A 37 -15.90 24.54 0.98
CA LEU A 37 -14.49 24.89 1.16
C LEU A 37 -13.82 24.02 2.22
N GLU A 38 -14.48 23.81 3.36
CA GLU A 38 -13.96 22.95 4.43
C GLU A 38 -13.79 21.49 3.95
N ALA A 39 -14.75 20.97 3.18
CA ALA A 39 -14.65 19.63 2.59
C ALA A 39 -13.46 19.51 1.62
N VAL A 40 -13.25 20.49 0.74
CA VAL A 40 -12.10 20.51 -0.18
C VAL A 40 -10.78 20.64 0.57
N ASN A 41 -10.70 21.51 1.59
CA ASN A 41 -9.52 21.61 2.44
C ASN A 41 -9.21 20.29 3.17
N GLY A 42 -10.25 19.55 3.58
CA GLY A 42 -10.10 18.21 4.13
C GLY A 42 -9.50 17.23 3.12
N GLN A 43 -9.93 17.28 1.86
CA GLN A 43 -9.38 16.45 0.78
C GLN A 43 -7.92 16.80 0.49
N ILE A 44 -7.57 18.09 0.47
CA ILE A 44 -6.19 18.55 0.28
C ILE A 44 -5.29 17.98 1.39
N ARG A 45 -5.68 18.13 2.65
CA ARG A 45 -4.91 17.58 3.79
C ARG A 45 -4.80 16.05 3.77
N PHE A 46 -5.77 15.36 3.19
CA PHE A 46 -5.69 13.92 3.00
C PHE A 46 -4.68 13.58 1.90
N ALA A 47 -4.76 14.26 0.75
CA ALA A 47 -3.83 14.07 -0.36
C ALA A 47 -2.38 14.41 0.03
N GLU A 48 -2.14 15.47 0.79
CA GLU A 48 -0.81 15.83 1.30
C GLU A 48 -0.19 14.73 2.17
N ARG A 49 -1.01 14.05 2.99
CA ARG A 49 -0.54 12.92 3.81
C ARG A 49 -0.22 11.70 2.96
N ASP A 50 -1.02 11.45 1.93
CA ASP A 50 -0.79 10.35 0.99
C ASP A 50 0.49 10.58 0.19
N ILE A 51 0.72 11.80 -0.31
CA ILE A 51 1.95 12.20 -0.99
C ILE A 51 3.16 11.94 -0.09
N ARG A 52 3.13 12.38 1.17
CA ARG A 52 4.24 12.14 2.11
C ARG A 52 4.49 10.65 2.35
N ALA A 53 3.44 9.85 2.47
CA ALA A 53 3.58 8.41 2.62
C ALA A 53 4.24 7.78 1.38
N LEU A 54 3.77 8.16 0.18
CA LEU A 54 4.33 7.71 -1.09
C LEU A 54 5.79 8.13 -1.24
N GLU A 55 6.14 9.38 -0.91
CA GLU A 55 7.52 9.86 -0.92
C GLU A 55 8.42 9.00 -0.03
N THR A 56 7.98 8.66 1.19
CA THR A 56 8.78 7.78 2.07
C THR A 56 8.93 6.35 1.52
N GLU A 57 7.91 5.81 0.84
CA GLU A 57 8.02 4.51 0.18
C GLU A 57 8.94 4.57 -1.04
N PHE A 58 8.92 5.65 -1.81
CA PHE A 58 9.81 5.84 -2.94
C PHE A 58 11.26 6.03 -2.51
N ASP A 59 11.52 6.85 -1.49
CA ASP A 59 12.87 7.06 -0.97
C ASP A 59 13.48 5.75 -0.46
N THR A 60 12.70 4.93 0.26
CA THR A 60 13.18 3.62 0.71
C THR A 60 13.45 2.66 -0.44
N ARG A 61 12.58 2.61 -1.47
CA ARG A 61 12.80 1.74 -2.66
C ARG A 61 13.95 2.24 -3.53
N ALA A 62 14.10 3.55 -3.72
CA ALA A 62 15.17 4.14 -4.51
C ALA A 62 16.54 3.98 -3.82
N ASN A 63 16.58 4.10 -2.49
CA ASN A 63 17.80 3.90 -1.71
C ASN A 63 18.34 2.48 -1.87
N LEU A 64 17.48 1.44 -1.94
CA LEU A 64 17.93 0.07 -2.16
C LEU A 64 18.64 -0.12 -3.52
N VAL A 65 18.08 0.46 -4.59
CA VAL A 65 18.70 0.39 -5.92
C VAL A 65 20.02 1.16 -5.95
N GLN A 66 20.09 2.30 -5.25
CA GLN A 66 21.34 3.06 -5.13
C GLN A 66 22.41 2.30 -4.33
N LEU A 67 22.02 1.65 -3.23
CA LEU A 67 22.90 0.79 -2.45
C LEU A 67 23.40 -0.39 -3.28
N GLU A 68 22.53 -1.06 -4.04
CA GLU A 68 22.93 -2.15 -4.93
C GLU A 68 23.94 -1.68 -5.99
N ARG A 69 23.69 -0.52 -6.59
CA ARG A 69 24.62 0.09 -7.54
C ARG A 69 25.96 0.43 -6.89
N TRP A 70 25.96 1.08 -5.73
CA TRP A 70 27.19 1.38 -4.98
C TRP A 70 27.94 0.11 -4.59
N ASN A 71 27.18 -0.92 -4.23
CA ASN A 71 27.72 -2.21 -3.84
C ASN A 71 28.43 -2.90 -5.02
N GLY A 72 27.87 -2.84 -6.21
CA GLY A 72 28.50 -3.37 -7.43
C GLY A 72 29.64 -2.51 -7.97
N ASP A 73 29.43 -1.19 -8.10
CA ASP A 73 30.34 -0.28 -8.82
C ASP A 73 31.60 0.08 -8.01
N THR A 74 31.46 0.27 -6.68
CA THR A 74 32.53 0.86 -5.85
C THR A 74 32.98 -0.06 -4.73
N LEU A 75 32.03 -0.62 -3.96
CA LEU A 75 32.35 -1.38 -2.76
C LEU A 75 32.69 -2.85 -3.07
N ALA A 76 32.27 -3.33 -4.24
CA ALA A 76 32.37 -4.72 -4.67
C ALA A 76 31.96 -5.68 -3.53
N LEU A 77 30.80 -5.48 -2.90
CA LEU A 77 30.27 -6.42 -1.92
C LEU A 77 29.15 -7.28 -2.50
N SER A 78 29.08 -8.52 -2.03
CA SER A 78 28.00 -9.47 -2.34
C SER A 78 27.27 -9.87 -1.07
N ALA A 79 26.01 -10.28 -1.21
CA ALA A 79 25.30 -10.93 -0.12
C ALA A 79 26.08 -12.19 0.34
N PRO A 80 26.16 -12.46 1.66
CA PRO A 80 26.87 -13.62 2.17
C PRO A 80 26.23 -14.92 1.70
N THR A 81 27.04 -15.92 1.36
CA THR A 81 26.55 -17.24 0.91
C THR A 81 26.31 -18.17 2.10
N ALA A 82 25.45 -19.19 1.93
CA ALA A 82 25.09 -20.12 3.01
C ALA A 82 26.30 -20.80 3.67
N GLY A 83 27.39 -21.03 2.92
CA GLY A 83 28.64 -21.61 3.44
C GLY A 83 29.48 -20.68 4.31
N GLN A 84 29.16 -19.38 4.37
CA GLN A 84 29.82 -18.40 5.24
C GLN A 84 29.15 -18.30 6.62
N PHE A 85 28.01 -18.95 6.81
CA PHE A 85 27.31 -19.01 8.09
C PHE A 85 27.66 -20.29 8.85
N VAL A 86 27.74 -20.17 10.17
CA VAL A 86 27.93 -21.33 11.06
C VAL A 86 26.60 -22.08 11.20
N ALA A 87 26.60 -23.39 10.98
CA ALA A 87 25.38 -24.19 10.90
C ALA A 87 24.75 -24.60 12.25
N SER A 88 25.45 -24.47 13.38
CA SER A 88 24.98 -24.92 14.71
C SER A 88 25.56 -24.09 15.86
N GLU A 89 24.85 -24.02 17.00
CA GLU A 89 25.35 -23.27 18.17
C GLU A 89 26.63 -23.88 18.76
N SER A 90 26.81 -25.20 18.69
CA SER A 90 28.05 -25.85 19.13
C SER A 90 29.25 -25.46 18.28
N ALA A 91 29.05 -25.32 16.96
CA ALA A 91 30.10 -24.84 16.06
C ALA A 91 30.42 -23.35 16.28
N LEU A 92 29.44 -22.56 16.74
CA LEU A 92 29.65 -21.17 17.12
C LEU A 92 30.41 -21.04 18.45
N ALA A 93 30.11 -21.90 19.43
CA ALA A 93 30.82 -21.94 20.70
C ALA A 93 32.28 -22.39 20.58
N ALA A 94 32.57 -23.21 19.56
CA ALA A 94 33.94 -23.61 19.21
C ALA A 94 34.70 -22.55 18.38
N LEU A 95 34.03 -21.46 17.97
CA LEU A 95 34.62 -20.43 17.13
C LEU A 95 35.46 -19.45 17.97
N ASP A 96 36.77 -19.46 17.77
CA ASP A 96 37.67 -18.49 18.39
C ASP A 96 37.75 -17.19 17.56
N VAL A 97 37.03 -16.15 18.00
CA VAL A 97 36.97 -14.84 17.34
C VAL A 97 38.34 -14.15 17.31
N ASN A 98 39.24 -14.43 18.27
CA ASN A 98 40.56 -13.81 18.30
C ASN A 98 41.51 -14.41 17.24
N GLN A 99 41.34 -15.68 16.86
CA GLN A 99 42.08 -16.26 15.73
C GLN A 99 41.64 -15.68 14.39
N ILE A 100 40.38 -15.29 14.26
CA ILE A 100 39.81 -14.71 13.05
C ILE A 100 40.31 -13.26 12.87
N GLY A 101 40.44 -12.51 13.97
CA GLY A 101 40.95 -11.12 13.96
C GLY A 101 42.47 -10.97 13.76
N ASN A 102 43.27 -12.01 14.06
CA ASN A 102 44.74 -11.95 13.95
C ASN A 102 45.28 -12.22 12.53
N ARG A 103 44.42 -12.67 11.60
CA ARG A 103 44.67 -12.51 10.16
C ARG A 103 44.09 -11.16 9.77
N GLY A 104 44.91 -10.11 9.83
CA GLY A 104 44.57 -8.68 9.76
C GLY A 104 43.87 -8.16 8.49
N THR A 105 42.90 -8.89 7.96
CA THR A 105 41.94 -8.41 6.98
C THR A 105 40.58 -8.86 7.47
N ILE A 106 39.81 -7.93 8.04
CA ILE A 106 38.35 -8.04 7.99
C ILE A 106 38.02 -8.19 6.50
N GLN A 107 37.77 -9.42 6.05
CA GLN A 107 37.31 -9.66 4.69
C GLN A 107 35.85 -9.21 4.63
N THR A 108 35.64 -7.91 4.43
CA THR A 108 34.33 -7.39 4.04
C THR A 108 33.96 -8.09 2.74
N ALA A 109 32.81 -8.78 2.72
CA ALA A 109 32.41 -9.73 1.68
C ALA A 109 32.75 -9.22 0.27
N GLN A 110 33.89 -9.63 -0.28
CA GLN A 110 34.31 -9.20 -1.61
C GLN A 110 33.49 -9.93 -2.67
N LEU A 111 33.14 -9.20 -3.73
CA LEU A 111 32.39 -9.65 -4.89
C LEU A 111 33.03 -10.94 -5.43
N LEU A 112 32.39 -12.08 -5.17
CA LEU A 112 32.70 -13.33 -5.86
C LEU A 112 32.13 -13.19 -7.27
N VAL A 113 32.90 -12.60 -8.18
CA VAL A 113 32.53 -12.50 -9.60
C VAL A 113 32.29 -13.94 -10.12
N PRO A 114 31.08 -14.26 -10.63
CA PRO A 114 30.73 -15.62 -11.07
C PRO A 114 31.58 -16.18 -12.24
N SER A 115 32.51 -15.40 -12.79
CA SER A 115 33.37 -15.81 -13.91
C SER A 115 34.69 -16.46 -13.48
N MET A 116 34.99 -16.57 -12.18
CA MET A 116 36.12 -17.39 -11.74
C MET A 116 35.64 -18.77 -11.27
N PRO A 117 36.15 -19.87 -11.87
CA PRO A 117 35.86 -21.20 -11.37
C PRO A 117 36.41 -21.30 -9.95
N VAL A 118 35.53 -21.53 -8.98
CA VAL A 118 35.90 -21.91 -7.63
C VAL A 118 36.66 -23.23 -7.74
N ILE A 119 38.00 -23.16 -7.66
CA ILE A 119 38.82 -24.35 -7.49
C ILE A 119 38.58 -24.81 -6.05
N ALA A 120 37.79 -25.88 -5.93
CA ALA A 120 37.65 -26.60 -4.67
C ALA A 120 39.05 -26.94 -4.14
N PRO A 121 39.37 -26.69 -2.85
CA PRO A 121 40.65 -27.08 -2.31
C PRO A 121 40.77 -28.61 -2.42
N VAL A 122 41.78 -29.04 -3.18
CA VAL A 122 42.20 -30.43 -3.30
C VAL A 122 42.57 -30.93 -1.90
N ALA A 123 41.79 -31.89 -1.39
CA ALA A 123 42.15 -32.63 -0.20
C ALA A 123 43.42 -33.45 -0.48
N ALA A 124 44.50 -33.14 0.24
CA ALA A 124 45.71 -33.96 0.29
C ALA A 124 45.51 -35.13 1.29
N PRO A 125 46.20 -36.27 1.10
CA PRO A 125 45.68 -37.58 1.45
C PRO A 125 46.01 -38.00 2.89
N ALA A 126 45.02 -38.54 3.59
CA ALA A 126 45.25 -39.39 4.77
C ALA A 126 45.01 -40.85 4.37
N ALA A 127 45.97 -41.70 4.72
CA ALA A 127 46.03 -43.11 4.37
C ALA A 127 44.95 -43.97 5.05
N VAL A 128 44.54 -44.99 4.29
CA VAL A 128 43.56 -46.09 4.44
C VAL A 128 44.01 -47.18 5.45
N PRO A 129 43.27 -48.31 5.72
CA PRO A 129 41.87 -48.66 5.39
C PRO A 129 41.06 -49.40 6.50
N ALA A 130 39.73 -49.46 6.37
CA ALA A 130 38.96 -50.66 6.75
C ALA A 130 37.59 -50.73 6.05
N ALA A 131 37.46 -51.76 5.19
CA ALA A 131 36.27 -52.47 4.76
C ALA A 131 35.05 -51.69 4.20
N VAL A 132 34.96 -51.75 2.86
CA VAL A 132 33.74 -51.58 2.06
C VAL A 132 32.70 -52.66 2.42
N THR A 133 31.46 -52.27 2.61
CA THR A 133 30.29 -53.09 2.22
C THR A 133 29.33 -52.19 1.47
N ASN A 134 29.25 -52.39 0.16
CA ASN A 134 28.27 -51.75 -0.70
C ASN A 134 26.90 -52.38 -0.43
N VAL A 135 25.89 -51.59 -0.06
CA VAL A 135 24.50 -51.88 -0.44
C VAL A 135 23.78 -50.57 -0.75
N GLY A 136 23.46 -50.39 -2.03
CA GLY A 136 22.20 -49.83 -2.51
C GLY A 136 21.90 -48.35 -2.26
N VAL A 137 22.07 -47.54 -3.30
CA VAL A 137 21.17 -46.40 -3.52
C VAL A 137 19.75 -46.96 -3.62
N GLN A 138 18.93 -46.66 -2.62
CA GLN A 138 17.48 -46.72 -2.74
C GLN A 138 16.92 -45.33 -2.51
N THR A 139 16.51 -44.70 -3.61
CA THR A 139 15.44 -43.72 -3.61
C THR A 139 14.17 -44.43 -3.15
N ALA A 140 13.82 -44.26 -1.87
CA ALA A 140 12.51 -44.63 -1.36
C ALA A 140 11.97 -43.46 -0.53
N ALA A 141 10.95 -42.83 -1.09
CA ALA A 141 10.10 -41.91 -0.37
C ALA A 141 9.55 -42.61 0.88
N VAL A 142 9.96 -42.14 2.06
CA VAL A 142 9.30 -42.48 3.32
C VAL A 142 8.70 -41.19 3.85
N ALA A 143 7.39 -41.07 3.62
CA ALA A 143 6.53 -40.17 4.34
C ALA A 143 6.52 -40.58 5.82
N ALA A 144 7.38 -39.94 6.62
CA ALA A 144 7.31 -39.99 8.07
C ALA A 144 6.76 -38.65 8.55
N ALA A 145 5.48 -38.66 8.94
CA ALA A 145 4.80 -37.53 9.55
C ALA A 145 5.44 -37.20 10.91
N LEU A 146 6.36 -36.24 10.91
CA LEU A 146 6.79 -35.55 12.12
C LEU A 146 5.67 -34.58 12.53
N LYS A 147 5.01 -34.86 13.65
CA LYS A 147 4.02 -33.96 14.25
C LYS A 147 4.72 -32.64 14.63
N PRO A 148 4.27 -31.48 14.14
CA PRO A 148 4.84 -30.21 14.58
C PRO A 148 4.46 -29.98 16.04
N VAL A 149 5.46 -29.94 16.93
CA VAL A 149 5.31 -29.36 18.26
C VAL A 149 5.20 -27.86 18.07
N VAL A 150 3.96 -27.38 18.04
CA VAL A 150 3.64 -25.95 18.04
C VAL A 150 3.88 -25.43 19.45
N ILE A 151 5.01 -24.77 19.68
CA ILE A 151 5.15 -23.87 20.83
C ILE A 151 4.24 -22.68 20.54
N ARG A 152 3.05 -22.67 21.15
CA ARG A 152 2.17 -21.49 21.15
C ARG A 152 2.83 -20.41 22.00
N ALA A 153 3.62 -19.54 21.36
CA ALA A 153 3.81 -18.20 21.88
C ALA A 153 2.48 -17.46 21.74
N SER A 154 1.73 -17.35 22.84
CA SER A 154 0.54 -16.49 22.90
C SER A 154 1.00 -15.03 22.90
N VAL A 155 1.23 -14.48 21.71
CA VAL A 155 1.27 -13.03 21.53
C VAL A 155 -0.19 -12.58 21.54
N GLN A 156 -0.66 -12.08 22.69
CA GLN A 156 -1.90 -11.32 22.75
C GLN A 156 -1.67 -10.03 21.95
N MET A 157 -2.11 -10.03 20.69
CA MET A 157 -2.25 -8.78 19.94
C MET A 157 -3.23 -7.88 20.70
N PRO A 158 -2.90 -6.60 20.96
CA PRO A 158 -3.88 -5.66 21.45
C PRO A 158 -4.97 -5.58 20.38
N LYS A 159 -6.21 -5.82 20.81
CA LYS A 159 -7.40 -5.71 19.97
C LYS A 159 -7.48 -4.25 19.53
N SER A 160 -6.91 -3.94 18.37
CA SER A 160 -6.78 -2.58 17.87
C SER A 160 -8.18 -2.00 17.69
N ALA A 161 -8.45 -0.91 18.42
CA ALA A 161 -9.65 -0.10 18.27
C ALA A 161 -9.83 0.39 16.83
N GLU A 162 -8.75 0.51 16.06
CA GLU A 162 -8.75 0.93 14.66
C GLU A 162 -9.40 -0.11 13.74
N ALA A 163 -9.14 -1.41 13.96
CA ALA A 163 -9.79 -2.47 13.19
C ALA A 163 -11.30 -2.59 13.47
N ALA A 164 -11.74 -2.18 14.67
CA ALA A 164 -13.15 -2.10 15.02
C ALA A 164 -13.83 -0.87 14.38
N ILE A 165 -13.15 0.28 14.33
CA ILE A 165 -13.65 1.51 13.68
C ILE A 165 -13.77 1.30 12.17
N VAL A 166 -12.79 0.67 11.51
CA VAL A 166 -12.85 0.37 10.08
C VAL A 166 -14.00 -0.59 9.77
N ARG A 167 -14.23 -1.61 10.60
CA ARG A 167 -15.34 -2.55 10.42
C ARG A 167 -16.71 -1.86 10.65
N ALA A 168 -16.81 -0.99 11.65
CA ALA A 168 -18.03 -0.21 11.91
C ALA A 168 -18.36 0.76 10.76
N ALA A 169 -17.36 1.49 10.26
CA ALA A 169 -17.51 2.39 9.10
C ALA A 169 -17.89 1.62 7.82
N SER A 170 -17.36 0.40 7.65
CA SER A 170 -17.72 -0.48 6.54
C SER A 170 -19.17 -0.93 6.61
N THR A 171 -19.65 -1.34 7.80
CA THR A 171 -21.04 -1.74 8.00
C THR A 171 -22.02 -0.58 7.83
N GLU A 172 -21.63 0.63 8.23
CA GLU A 172 -22.45 1.83 8.07
C GLU A 172 -22.55 2.24 6.58
N ARG A 173 -21.45 2.15 5.81
CA ARG A 173 -21.50 2.34 4.34
C ARG A 173 -22.37 1.30 3.65
N LEU A 174 -22.27 0.03 4.03
CA LEU A 174 -23.11 -1.04 3.46
C LEU A 174 -24.60 -0.83 3.78
N ALA A 175 -24.91 -0.37 5.01
CA ALA A 175 -26.27 -0.02 5.40
C ALA A 175 -26.79 1.24 4.68
N ALA A 176 -25.92 2.22 4.39
CA ALA A 176 -26.27 3.41 3.62
C ALA A 176 -26.55 3.05 2.15
N VAL A 177 -25.76 2.16 1.54
CA VAL A 177 -25.99 1.64 0.18
C VAL A 177 -27.28 0.83 0.10
N ALA A 178 -27.60 0.02 1.13
CA ALA A 178 -28.85 -0.74 1.19
C ALA A 178 -30.11 0.15 1.29
N LYS A 179 -29.98 1.40 1.77
CA LYS A 179 -31.09 2.37 1.84
C LYS A 179 -31.31 3.12 0.52
N VAL A 180 -30.43 2.98 -0.47
CA VAL A 180 -30.62 3.60 -1.78
C VAL A 180 -31.71 2.85 -2.52
N ARG A 181 -32.84 3.53 -2.79
CA ARG A 181 -33.97 2.94 -3.52
C ARG A 181 -33.53 2.60 -4.94
N PRO A 182 -33.79 1.37 -5.44
CA PRO A 182 -33.36 0.95 -6.78
C PRO A 182 -33.94 1.83 -7.90
N GLN A 183 -35.12 2.41 -7.67
CA GLN A 183 -35.74 3.37 -8.59
C GLN A 183 -34.94 4.68 -8.74
N ALA A 184 -34.29 5.16 -7.67
CA ALA A 184 -33.46 6.37 -7.74
C ALA A 184 -32.18 6.10 -8.54
N VAL A 185 -31.59 4.92 -8.37
CA VAL A 185 -30.43 4.48 -9.17
C VAL A 185 -30.80 4.35 -10.65
N ALA A 186 -31.95 3.75 -10.96
CA ALA A 186 -32.42 3.64 -12.34
C ALA A 186 -32.70 4.99 -13.01
N MET A 187 -33.20 6.00 -12.27
CA MET A 187 -33.40 7.35 -12.80
C MET A 187 -32.07 8.09 -13.05
N LEU A 188 -31.07 7.87 -12.21
CA LEU A 188 -29.72 8.41 -12.40
C LEU A 188 -29.06 7.78 -13.62
N ASP A 189 -29.14 6.46 -13.75
CA ASP A 189 -28.59 5.71 -14.88
C ASP A 189 -29.23 6.16 -16.20
N ARG A 190 -30.56 6.34 -16.23
CA ARG A 190 -31.30 6.91 -17.37
C ARG A 190 -30.84 8.33 -17.74
N LYS A 191 -30.48 9.15 -16.75
CA LYS A 191 -29.96 10.50 -16.99
C LYS A 191 -28.53 10.49 -17.53
N LEU A 192 -27.70 9.59 -17.03
CA LEU A 192 -26.29 9.46 -17.42
C LEU A 192 -26.13 8.77 -18.79
N LEU A 193 -27.03 7.85 -19.12
CA LEU A 193 -27.10 7.15 -20.40
C LEU A 193 -28.03 7.84 -21.40
N SER A 194 -28.40 9.10 -21.17
CA SER A 194 -29.25 9.81 -22.13
C SER A 194 -28.50 10.05 -23.45
N ASP A 195 -29.19 9.89 -24.57
CA ASP A 195 -28.62 10.06 -25.93
C ASP A 195 -27.98 11.45 -26.11
N THR A 196 -28.50 12.46 -25.41
CA THR A 196 -27.95 13.82 -25.41
C THR A 196 -26.59 13.89 -24.71
N THR A 197 -26.43 13.22 -23.57
CA THR A 197 -25.15 13.19 -22.84
C THR A 197 -24.10 12.37 -23.59
N LEU A 198 -24.47 11.19 -24.10
CA LEU A 198 -23.57 10.35 -24.92
C LEU A 198 -23.18 11.08 -26.22
N GLY A 199 -24.12 11.77 -26.86
CA GLY A 199 -23.86 12.61 -28.03
C GLY A 199 -22.89 13.76 -27.74
N SER A 200 -22.99 14.41 -26.58
CA SER A 200 -22.08 15.50 -26.19
C SER A 200 -20.64 15.00 -25.98
N ILE A 201 -20.47 13.81 -25.38
CA ILE A 201 -19.16 13.19 -25.16
C ILE A 201 -18.53 12.76 -26.49
N LEU A 202 -19.31 12.13 -27.38
CA LEU A 202 -18.85 11.74 -28.71
C LEU A 202 -18.47 12.95 -29.57
N ASN A 203 -19.25 14.03 -29.52
CA ASN A 203 -18.94 15.26 -30.25
C ASN A 203 -17.69 15.96 -29.69
N GLY A 204 -17.54 16.00 -28.35
CA GLY A 204 -16.33 16.52 -27.71
C GLY A 204 -15.08 15.72 -28.10
N ALA A 205 -15.15 14.39 -28.02
CA ALA A 205 -14.06 13.51 -28.42
C ALA A 205 -13.69 13.66 -29.90
N ARG A 206 -14.67 13.86 -30.80
CA ARG A 206 -14.43 14.08 -32.22
C ARG A 206 -13.79 15.45 -32.50
N ALA A 207 -14.23 16.49 -31.78
CA ALA A 207 -13.64 17.82 -31.88
C ALA A 207 -12.19 17.84 -31.38
N GLU A 208 -11.89 17.09 -30.33
CA GLU A 208 -10.53 16.97 -29.79
C GLU A 208 -9.61 16.16 -30.71
N ALA A 209 -10.10 15.04 -31.28
CA ALA A 209 -9.36 14.26 -32.27
C ALA A 209 -9.04 15.04 -33.56
N GLY A 210 -9.90 15.98 -33.96
CA GLY A 210 -9.66 16.87 -35.09
C GLY A 210 -8.65 17.99 -34.80
N ARG A 211 -8.41 18.32 -33.54
CA ARG A 211 -7.47 19.37 -33.11
C ARG A 211 -6.03 18.87 -32.97
N LEU A 212 -5.87 17.55 -32.85
CA LEU A 212 -4.58 16.85 -32.72
C LEU A 212 -3.99 16.40 -34.08
N ARG A 213 -4.67 16.71 -35.20
CA ARG A 213 -4.16 16.56 -36.57
C ARG A 213 -3.81 17.92 -37.15
#